data_AF-A8DD60-F1
#
_entry.id   AF-A8DD60-F1
#
_cell.length_a   1.000
_cell.length_b   1.000
_cell.length_c   1.000
_cell.angle_alpha   90.00
_cell.angle_beta   90.00
_cell.angle_gamma   90.00
#
_symmetry.space_group_name_H-M   'P 1'
#
loop_
_entity.id
_entity.type
_entity.pdbx_description
1 polymer ?
#
loop_
_entity_poly.entity_id
_entity_poly.type
_entity_poly.pdbx_seq_one_letter_code
_entity_poly.pdbx_strand_id
1 'polypeptide(L)'
;AFLKQINDRNIISPDITEKYIRNIEEVIRNNIVKTSSYDTLAGIHSAVIYYFGCCKQDAFSREILSSIEDYFLNSFKIDDMKRNFNYASFAHGYSGVMTSIMCMLQHTSDVKLEKILCELWKEEKKLHVEKFIWKDMRTHHIVHSHYWCHGSVGIMMARLIWIKLGFDKKFAKDIEEENLKEILSKYKEELLNKKFQSKNYSLCHGNFALIDFLISYRKILGTDERIDTYIGEIIENGKENGYSCVGAPGAINSIG
;
A
#
# COMPACT_ATOMS: atom_id res chain seq x y z
N ALA A 1 5.26 17.43 -5.33
CA ALA A 1 6.60 17.24 -4.71
C ALA A 1 7.70 18.02 -5.42
N PHE A 2 8.01 17.74 -6.70
CA PHE A 2 9.11 18.40 -7.44
C PHE A 2 8.98 19.93 -7.51
N LEU A 3 7.83 20.45 -7.95
CA LEU A 3 7.60 21.90 -8.01
C LEU A 3 7.65 22.57 -6.63
N LYS A 4 7.19 21.88 -5.59
CA LYS A 4 7.32 22.34 -4.20
C LYS A 4 8.79 22.46 -3.80
N GLN A 5 9.62 21.48 -4.13
CA GLN A 5 11.07 21.56 -3.90
C GLN A 5 11.76 22.67 -4.70
N ILE A 6 11.31 22.95 -5.93
CA ILE A 6 11.79 24.10 -6.72
C ILE A 6 11.46 25.41 -6.02
N ASN A 7 10.21 25.54 -5.53
CA ASN A 7 9.75 26.72 -4.81
C ASN A 7 10.53 26.92 -3.51
N ASP A 8 10.63 25.87 -2.69
CA ASP A 8 11.32 25.90 -1.39
C ASP A 8 12.81 26.25 -1.54
N ARG A 9 13.41 25.96 -2.70
CA ARG A 9 14.81 26.27 -3.04
C ARG A 9 14.98 27.57 -3.80
N ASN A 10 13.90 28.32 -4.05
CA ASN A 10 13.89 29.57 -4.83
C ASN A 10 14.60 29.45 -6.19
N ILE A 11 14.50 28.31 -6.85
CA ILE A 11 15.17 28.08 -8.15
C ILE A 11 14.46 28.86 -9.28
N ILE A 12 13.14 29.01 -9.16
CA ILE A 12 12.27 29.77 -10.07
C ILE A 12 11.44 30.74 -9.23
N SER A 13 11.01 31.87 -9.82
CA SER A 13 10.11 32.83 -9.16
C SER A 13 8.90 32.13 -8.53
N PRO A 14 8.57 32.42 -7.26
CA PRO A 14 7.43 31.82 -6.57
C PRO A 14 6.11 31.99 -7.33
N ASP A 15 5.85 33.16 -7.92
CA ASP A 15 4.62 33.43 -8.67
C ASP A 15 4.42 32.48 -9.85
N ILE A 16 5.53 32.15 -10.53
CA ILE A 16 5.52 31.22 -11.66
C ILE A 16 5.24 29.81 -11.16
N THR A 17 5.92 29.39 -10.08
CA THR A 17 5.77 28.05 -9.51
C THR A 17 4.36 27.83 -8.95
N GLU A 18 3.81 28.82 -8.26
CA GLU A 18 2.43 28.80 -7.74
C GLU A 18 1.40 28.68 -8.86
N LYS A 19 1.58 29.41 -9.97
CA LYS A 19 0.70 29.28 -11.14
C LYS A 19 0.67 27.86 -11.68
N TYR A 20 1.84 27.20 -11.81
CA TYR A 20 1.89 25.81 -12.26
C TYR A 20 1.27 24.85 -11.26
N ILE A 21 1.48 25.06 -9.96
CA ILE A 21 0.85 24.25 -8.91
C ILE A 21 -0.68 24.35 -9.04
N ARG A 22 -1.25 25.55 -9.10
CA ARG A 22 -2.71 25.73 -9.24
C ARG A 22 -3.28 25.06 -10.50
N ASN A 23 -2.58 25.16 -11.63
CA ASN A 23 -3.00 24.49 -12.86
C ASN A 23 -2.99 22.95 -12.71
N ILE A 24 -1.98 22.39 -12.04
CA ILE A 24 -1.89 20.95 -11.77
C ILE A 24 -3.01 20.52 -10.82
N GLU A 25 -3.27 21.31 -9.78
CA GLU A 25 -4.35 21.07 -8.82
C GLU A 25 -5.72 21.04 -9.53
N GLU A 26 -5.98 21.98 -10.45
CA GLU A 26 -7.20 22.00 -11.26
C GLU A 26 -7.31 20.76 -12.16
N VAL A 27 -6.21 20.35 -12.81
CA VAL A 27 -6.18 19.12 -13.62
C VAL A 27 -6.46 17.89 -12.77
N ILE A 28 -5.92 17.81 -11.55
CA ILE A 28 -6.18 16.70 -10.62
C ILE A 28 -7.68 16.63 -10.31
N ARG A 29 -8.30 17.75 -9.91
CA ARG A 29 -9.75 17.82 -9.62
C ARG A 29 -10.59 17.27 -10.75
N ASN A 30 -10.29 17.70 -11.97
CA ASN A 30 -11.07 17.37 -13.15
C ASN A 30 -10.90 15.91 -13.63
N ASN A 31 -9.87 15.20 -13.16
CA ASN A 31 -9.55 13.86 -13.65
C ASN A 31 -9.69 12.74 -12.61
N ILE A 32 -9.92 13.06 -11.32
CA ILE A 32 -10.21 12.05 -10.28
C ILE A 32 -11.34 11.11 -10.74
N VAL A 33 -12.43 11.67 -11.25
CA VAL A 33 -13.63 10.90 -11.67
C VAL A 33 -13.40 9.99 -12.87
N LYS A 34 -12.29 10.15 -13.58
CA LYS A 34 -11.90 9.32 -14.74
C LYS A 34 -10.92 8.21 -14.34
N THR A 35 -10.50 8.17 -13.09
CA THR A 35 -9.48 7.25 -12.60
C THR A 35 -10.15 6.00 -12.01
N SER A 36 -9.56 4.83 -12.23
CA SER A 36 -10.13 3.55 -11.76
C SER A 36 -10.31 3.52 -10.24
N SER A 37 -11.48 3.10 -9.78
CA SER A 37 -11.81 2.86 -8.35
C SER A 37 -11.38 1.49 -7.84
N TYR A 38 -10.67 0.69 -8.64
CA TYR A 38 -10.42 -0.74 -8.34
C TYR A 38 -8.94 -1.13 -8.29
N ASP A 39 -8.04 -0.22 -8.65
CA ASP A 39 -6.61 -0.49 -8.76
C ASP A 39 -5.80 0.44 -7.85
N THR A 40 -4.74 -0.06 -7.22
CA THR A 40 -3.91 0.75 -6.32
C THR A 40 -2.78 1.46 -7.06
N LEU A 41 -2.12 0.78 -8.00
CA LEU A 41 -0.99 1.32 -8.74
C LEU A 41 -1.43 2.29 -9.84
N ALA A 42 -2.48 1.95 -10.59
CA ALA A 42 -3.00 2.69 -11.72
C ALA A 42 -4.36 3.37 -11.44
N GLY A 43 -4.88 3.24 -10.22
CA GLY A 43 -6.16 3.81 -9.82
C GLY A 43 -6.05 4.82 -8.67
N ILE A 44 -7.20 5.19 -8.13
CA ILE A 44 -7.33 6.27 -7.13
C ILE A 44 -6.68 5.92 -5.77
N HIS A 45 -6.42 4.65 -5.47
CA HIS A 45 -6.06 4.24 -4.11
C HIS A 45 -4.64 4.63 -3.70
N SER A 46 -3.69 4.70 -4.65
CA SER A 46 -2.38 5.32 -4.37
C SER A 46 -2.49 6.82 -4.10
N ALA A 47 -3.40 7.50 -4.79
CA ALA A 47 -3.68 8.92 -4.54
C ALA A 47 -4.27 9.12 -3.13
N VAL A 48 -5.22 8.28 -2.70
CA VAL A 48 -5.75 8.28 -1.33
C VAL A 48 -4.62 8.16 -0.31
N ILE A 49 -3.74 7.17 -0.45
CA ILE A 49 -2.62 6.93 0.47
C ILE A 49 -1.67 8.15 0.52
N TYR A 50 -1.35 8.72 -0.64
CA TYR A 50 -0.50 9.91 -0.72
C TYR A 50 -1.14 11.12 -0.04
N TYR A 51 -2.39 11.46 -0.40
CA TYR A 51 -3.08 12.64 0.12
C TYR A 51 -3.40 12.50 1.61
N PHE A 52 -3.76 11.30 2.07
CA PHE A 52 -3.92 11.01 3.49
C PHE A 52 -2.64 11.30 4.28
N GLY A 53 -1.47 10.92 3.74
CA GLY A 53 -0.18 11.24 4.34
C GLY A 53 0.08 12.73 4.53
N CYS A 54 -0.45 13.57 3.63
CA CYS A 54 -0.26 15.03 3.64
C CYS A 54 -1.43 15.82 4.25
N CYS A 55 -2.59 15.21 4.47
CA CYS A 55 -3.85 15.92 4.76
C CYS A 55 -3.81 16.73 6.06
N LYS A 56 -2.98 16.37 7.04
CA LYS A 56 -2.82 17.16 8.27
C LYS A 56 -2.18 18.54 8.02
N GLN A 57 -1.31 18.63 7.02
CA GLN A 57 -0.48 19.82 6.78
C GLN A 57 -0.88 20.57 5.50
N ASP A 58 -1.63 19.93 4.62
CA ASP A 58 -1.98 20.48 3.31
C ASP A 58 -3.50 20.51 3.09
N ALA A 59 -4.03 21.71 2.86
CA ALA A 59 -5.46 21.93 2.65
C ALA A 59 -5.95 21.30 1.35
N PHE A 60 -5.14 21.39 0.28
CA PHE A 60 -5.46 20.76 -1.00
C PHE A 60 -5.57 19.25 -0.85
N SER A 61 -4.64 18.61 -0.14
CA SER A 61 -4.70 17.18 0.17
C SER A 61 -6.00 16.77 0.88
N ARG A 62 -6.50 17.55 1.85
CA ARG A 62 -7.78 17.26 2.51
C ARG A 62 -8.95 17.33 1.54
N GLU A 63 -8.97 18.37 0.72
CA GLU A 63 -10.04 18.61 -0.24
C GLU A 63 -10.09 17.52 -1.33
N ILE A 64 -8.93 17.13 -1.84
CA ILE A 64 -8.83 16.03 -2.80
C ILE A 64 -9.22 14.71 -2.16
N LEU A 65 -8.81 14.44 -0.91
CA LEU A 65 -9.21 13.23 -0.21
C LEU A 65 -10.74 13.13 -0.09
N SER A 66 -11.42 14.22 0.31
CA SER A 66 -12.89 14.28 0.31
C SER A 66 -13.50 14.07 -1.08
N SER A 67 -12.92 14.67 -2.12
CA SER A 67 -13.41 14.50 -3.49
C SER A 67 -13.27 13.06 -3.99
N ILE A 68 -12.17 12.37 -3.63
CA ILE A 68 -11.94 10.97 -3.97
C ILE A 68 -12.91 10.07 -3.20
N GLU A 69 -13.16 10.35 -1.92
CA GLU A 69 -14.12 9.62 -1.09
C GLU A 69 -15.54 9.67 -1.68
N ASP A 70 -16.01 10.86 -2.02
CA ASP A 70 -17.32 11.06 -2.65
C ASP A 70 -17.40 10.30 -3.98
N TYR A 71 -16.37 10.40 -4.81
CA TYR A 71 -16.32 9.65 -6.06
C TYR A 71 -16.33 8.13 -5.84
N PHE A 72 -15.51 7.63 -4.90
CA PHE A 72 -15.41 6.22 -4.59
C PHE A 72 -16.75 5.67 -4.10
N LEU A 73 -17.41 6.34 -3.15
CA LEU A 73 -18.70 5.93 -2.61
C LEU A 73 -19.82 5.88 -3.66
N ASN A 74 -19.74 6.71 -4.69
CA ASN A 74 -20.74 6.75 -5.77
C ASN A 74 -20.42 5.80 -6.94
N SER A 75 -19.15 5.45 -7.15
CA SER A 75 -18.70 4.69 -8.32
C SER A 75 -18.33 3.23 -8.03
N PHE A 76 -17.92 2.92 -6.81
CA PHE A 76 -17.40 1.61 -6.44
C PHE A 76 -18.51 0.56 -6.38
N LYS A 77 -18.28 -0.56 -7.05
CA LYS A 77 -19.15 -1.73 -7.07
C LYS A 77 -18.34 -2.97 -6.75
N ILE A 78 -18.68 -3.64 -5.66
CA ILE A 78 -17.94 -4.82 -5.22
C ILE A 78 -17.95 -5.94 -6.26
N ASP A 79 -19.04 -6.11 -7.01
CA ASP A 79 -19.13 -7.12 -8.07
C ASP A 79 -18.18 -6.86 -9.24
N ASP A 80 -17.86 -5.59 -9.51
CA ASP A 80 -16.86 -5.22 -10.51
C ASP A 80 -15.45 -5.53 -10.01
N MET A 81 -15.18 -5.34 -8.71
CA MET A 81 -13.93 -5.76 -8.10
C MET A 81 -13.77 -7.27 -8.12
N LYS A 82 -14.80 -8.03 -7.74
CA LYS A 82 -14.82 -9.50 -7.76
C LYS A 82 -14.64 -10.09 -9.15
N ARG A 83 -15.10 -9.38 -10.19
CA ARG A 83 -15.00 -9.86 -11.58
C ARG A 83 -13.64 -9.58 -12.20
N ASN A 84 -13.07 -8.40 -11.94
CA ASN A 84 -11.91 -7.91 -12.69
C ASN A 84 -10.62 -7.80 -11.85
N PHE A 85 -10.75 -7.74 -10.52
CA PHE A 85 -9.66 -7.46 -9.58
C PHE A 85 -9.58 -8.47 -8.42
N ASN A 86 -9.99 -9.72 -8.68
CA ASN A 86 -10.11 -10.76 -7.66
C ASN A 86 -8.76 -11.39 -7.27
N TYR A 87 -7.93 -10.59 -6.61
CA TYR A 87 -6.63 -11.00 -6.09
C TYR A 87 -6.33 -10.27 -4.78
N ALA A 88 -5.63 -10.92 -3.87
CA ALA A 88 -5.37 -10.39 -2.53
C ALA A 88 -4.32 -9.26 -2.50
N SER A 89 -3.55 -9.11 -3.58
CA SER A 89 -2.34 -8.30 -3.62
C SER A 89 -2.50 -6.82 -3.30
N PHE A 90 -1.40 -6.16 -2.91
CA PHE A 90 -1.41 -4.72 -2.62
C PHE A 90 -1.53 -3.82 -3.86
N ALA A 91 -0.74 -4.04 -4.91
CA ALA A 91 -0.68 -3.08 -6.02
C ALA A 91 -1.98 -3.00 -6.83
N HIS A 92 -2.73 -4.09 -6.91
CA HIS A 92 -3.90 -4.14 -7.77
C HIS A 92 -5.16 -4.66 -7.05
N GLY A 93 -5.01 -5.28 -5.87
CA GLY A 93 -6.04 -6.15 -5.28
C GLY A 93 -6.62 -5.65 -3.96
N TYR A 94 -7.30 -6.56 -3.27
CA TYR A 94 -8.03 -6.27 -2.04
C TYR A 94 -7.20 -5.57 -0.96
N SER A 95 -5.97 -6.03 -0.69
CA SER A 95 -5.13 -5.39 0.34
C SER A 95 -4.86 -3.90 0.10
N GLY A 96 -4.65 -3.50 -1.16
CA GLY A 96 -4.40 -2.10 -1.50
C GLY A 96 -5.65 -1.24 -1.33
N VAL A 97 -6.78 -1.72 -1.86
CA VAL A 97 -8.09 -1.05 -1.75
C VAL A 97 -8.56 -0.95 -0.29
N MET A 98 -8.37 -1.99 0.51
CA MET A 98 -8.69 -1.92 1.93
C MET A 98 -7.80 -0.91 2.65
N THR A 99 -6.51 -0.82 2.30
CA THR A 99 -5.60 0.17 2.89
C THR A 99 -6.06 1.60 2.63
N SER A 100 -6.47 1.92 1.39
CA SER A 100 -7.01 3.24 1.07
C SER A 100 -8.35 3.50 1.75
N ILE A 101 -9.26 2.52 1.81
CA ILE A 101 -10.53 2.67 2.55
C ILE A 101 -10.28 2.97 4.01
N MET A 102 -9.34 2.28 4.66
CA MET A 102 -9.04 2.59 6.05
C MET A 102 -8.45 4.01 6.22
N CYS A 103 -7.66 4.50 5.25
CA CYS A 103 -7.22 5.91 5.24
C CYS A 103 -8.42 6.87 5.16
N MET A 104 -9.38 6.60 4.26
CA MET A 104 -10.62 7.38 4.14
C MET A 104 -11.45 7.35 5.43
N LEU A 105 -11.53 6.18 6.08
CA LEU A 105 -12.22 6.03 7.36
C LEU A 105 -11.59 6.81 8.53
N GLN A 106 -10.30 7.15 8.47
CA GLN A 106 -9.72 8.12 9.43
C GLN A 106 -10.12 9.55 9.14
N HIS A 107 -10.42 9.86 7.88
CA HIS A 107 -10.78 11.21 7.45
C HIS A 107 -12.24 11.53 7.76
N THR A 108 -13.19 10.66 7.37
CA THR A 108 -14.63 10.96 7.47
C THR A 108 -15.44 10.02 8.36
N SER A 109 -14.93 8.82 8.70
CA SER A 109 -15.67 7.80 9.49
C SER A 109 -17.05 7.44 8.91
N ASP A 110 -17.14 7.27 7.58
CA ASP A 110 -18.40 6.89 6.89
C ASP A 110 -18.73 5.40 7.03
N VAL A 111 -19.93 5.08 7.52
CA VAL A 111 -20.42 3.70 7.72
C VAL A 111 -20.49 2.86 6.44
N LYS A 112 -20.67 3.47 5.26
CA LYS A 112 -20.65 2.76 3.98
C LYS A 112 -19.24 2.26 3.66
N LEU A 113 -18.21 3.06 3.95
CA LEU A 113 -16.82 2.63 3.81
C LEU A 113 -16.51 1.46 4.74
N GLU A 114 -17.01 1.46 5.97
CA GLU A 114 -16.85 0.33 6.90
C GLU A 114 -17.48 -0.95 6.35
N LYS A 115 -18.69 -0.86 5.80
CA LYS A 115 -19.36 -2.02 5.17
C LYS A 115 -18.56 -2.56 3.99
N ILE A 116 -18.10 -1.68 3.10
CA ILE A 116 -17.26 -2.08 1.96
C ILE A 116 -15.98 -2.76 2.47
N LEU A 117 -15.29 -2.18 3.46
CA LEU A 117 -14.10 -2.75 4.06
C LEU A 117 -14.33 -4.19 4.57
N CYS A 118 -15.41 -4.41 5.33
CA CYS A 118 -15.75 -5.74 5.85
C CYS A 118 -16.07 -6.74 4.74
N GLU A 119 -16.71 -6.32 3.66
CA GLU A 119 -16.98 -7.20 2.51
C GLU A 119 -15.68 -7.56 1.77
N LEU A 120 -14.81 -6.58 1.50
CA LEU A 120 -13.52 -6.83 0.85
C LEU A 120 -12.62 -7.74 1.68
N TRP A 121 -12.64 -7.59 3.00
CA TRP A 121 -11.95 -8.48 3.92
C TRP A 121 -12.41 -9.93 3.76
N LYS A 122 -13.74 -10.15 3.72
CA LYS A 122 -14.33 -11.48 3.52
C LYS A 122 -13.93 -12.07 2.16
N GLU A 123 -13.89 -11.27 1.11
CA GLU A 123 -13.47 -11.74 -0.21
C GLU A 123 -11.97 -12.08 -0.28
N GLU A 124 -11.11 -11.25 0.30
CA GLU A 124 -9.68 -11.54 0.36
C GLU A 124 -9.38 -12.83 1.13
N LYS A 125 -10.08 -13.06 2.26
CA LYS A 125 -9.91 -14.29 3.05
C LYS A 125 -10.26 -15.55 2.26
N LYS A 126 -11.21 -15.50 1.32
CA LYS A 126 -11.52 -16.64 0.43
C LYS A 126 -10.37 -16.99 -0.51
N LEU A 127 -9.46 -16.05 -0.77
CA LEU A 127 -8.27 -16.28 -1.58
C LEU A 127 -7.12 -16.91 -0.79
N HIS A 128 -7.11 -16.82 0.53
CA HIS A 128 -6.07 -17.43 1.35
C HIS A 128 -6.14 -18.96 1.24
N VAL A 129 -5.01 -19.59 0.93
CA VAL A 129 -4.92 -21.05 0.78
C VAL A 129 -4.29 -21.65 2.02
N GLU A 130 -3.06 -21.26 2.29
CA GLU A 130 -2.23 -21.73 3.38
C GLU A 130 -1.12 -20.72 3.62
N LYS A 131 -0.26 -20.98 4.60
CA LYS A 131 0.83 -20.11 5.09
C LYS A 131 1.39 -19.13 4.04
N PHE A 132 0.92 -17.88 4.11
CA PHE A 132 1.36 -16.76 3.28
C PHE A 132 1.18 -16.97 1.75
N ILE A 133 0.17 -17.75 1.36
CA ILE A 133 -0.16 -18.07 -0.02
C ILE A 133 -1.62 -17.71 -0.27
N TRP A 134 -1.84 -16.93 -1.32
CA TRP A 134 -3.16 -16.52 -1.80
C TRP A 134 -3.33 -16.93 -3.26
N LYS A 135 -4.55 -17.32 -3.63
CA LYS A 135 -4.91 -17.60 -5.03
C LYS A 135 -4.84 -16.32 -5.85
N ASP A 136 -4.22 -16.42 -7.02
CA ASP A 136 -4.30 -15.41 -8.06
C ASP A 136 -5.24 -15.91 -9.16
N MET A 137 -6.46 -15.35 -9.20
CA MET A 137 -7.53 -15.80 -10.10
C MET A 137 -7.27 -15.46 -11.57
N ARG A 138 -6.18 -14.76 -11.90
CA ARG A 138 -5.72 -14.58 -13.29
C ARG A 138 -5.05 -15.84 -13.84
N THR A 139 -4.67 -16.76 -12.97
CA THR A 139 -3.93 -17.98 -13.29
C THR A 139 -4.72 -19.21 -12.90
N HIS A 140 -4.60 -20.28 -13.70
CA HIS A 140 -5.29 -21.56 -13.43
C HIS A 140 -4.57 -22.43 -12.38
N HIS A 141 -3.41 -21.98 -11.88
CA HIS A 141 -2.58 -22.69 -10.91
C HIS A 141 -2.35 -21.82 -9.69
N ILE A 142 -2.16 -22.43 -8.52
CA ILE A 142 -1.75 -21.70 -7.32
C ILE A 142 -0.31 -21.24 -7.54
N VAL A 143 -0.12 -19.93 -7.68
CA VAL A 143 1.20 -19.31 -7.82
C VAL A 143 1.66 -18.86 -6.44
N HIS A 144 2.77 -19.43 -5.98
CA HIS A 144 3.47 -18.92 -4.81
C HIS A 144 4.19 -17.63 -5.20
N SER A 145 3.75 -16.50 -4.66
CA SER A 145 4.41 -15.23 -4.90
C SER A 145 4.62 -14.45 -3.62
N HIS A 146 5.86 -13.98 -3.46
CA HIS A 146 6.32 -13.18 -2.32
C HIS A 146 6.74 -11.80 -2.80
N TYR A 147 6.09 -11.28 -3.84
CA TYR A 147 6.35 -9.97 -4.39
C TYR A 147 5.49 -8.88 -3.73
N TRP A 148 5.94 -7.64 -3.85
CA TRP A 148 5.19 -6.49 -3.36
C TRP A 148 3.92 -6.26 -4.20
N CYS A 149 4.05 -6.31 -5.54
CA CYS A 149 2.92 -6.03 -6.43
C CYS A 149 1.84 -7.10 -6.36
N HIS A 150 2.24 -8.37 -6.33
CA HIS A 150 1.38 -9.53 -6.35
C HIS A 150 1.94 -10.63 -5.46
N GLY A 151 1.77 -10.53 -4.14
CA GLY A 151 2.27 -11.57 -3.24
C GLY A 151 2.18 -11.22 -1.78
N SER A 152 2.71 -12.11 -0.96
CA SER A 152 2.62 -12.01 0.49
C SER A 152 3.27 -10.75 1.06
N VAL A 153 4.38 -10.27 0.47
CA VAL A 153 5.06 -9.05 0.96
C VAL A 153 4.12 -7.86 0.90
N GLY A 154 3.45 -7.64 -0.23
CA GLY A 154 2.51 -6.51 -0.36
C GLY A 154 1.36 -6.60 0.64
N ILE A 155 0.81 -7.80 0.84
CA ILE A 155 -0.30 -8.05 1.78
C ILE A 155 0.17 -7.77 3.21
N MET A 156 1.35 -8.27 3.60
CA MET A 156 1.92 -8.04 4.93
C MET A 156 2.31 -6.57 5.15
N MET A 157 2.74 -5.88 4.09
CA MET A 157 2.95 -4.43 4.13
C MET A 157 1.65 -3.66 4.37
N ALA A 158 0.54 -4.07 3.74
CA ALA A 158 -0.78 -3.54 4.05
C ALA A 158 -1.08 -3.68 5.55
N ARG A 159 -0.92 -4.88 6.11
CA ARG A 159 -1.18 -5.13 7.54
C ARG A 159 -0.30 -4.29 8.47
N LEU A 160 0.96 -4.06 8.12
CA LEU A 160 1.83 -3.13 8.88
C LEU A 160 1.29 -1.71 8.88
N ILE A 161 0.87 -1.19 7.71
CA ILE A 161 0.24 0.13 7.61
C ILE A 161 -0.99 0.19 8.52
N TRP A 162 -1.79 -0.88 8.55
CA TRP A 162 -3.01 -0.91 9.34
C TRP A 162 -2.75 -0.86 10.84
N ILE A 163 -1.77 -1.63 11.33
CA ILE A 163 -1.32 -1.55 12.72
C ILE A 163 -0.85 -0.13 13.06
N LYS A 164 -0.01 0.45 12.20
CA LYS A 164 0.54 1.80 12.43
C LYS A 164 -0.56 2.85 12.55
N LEU A 165 -1.63 2.71 11.78
CA LEU A 165 -2.76 3.63 11.78
C LEU A 165 -3.85 3.27 12.81
N GLY A 166 -3.63 2.23 13.63
CA GLY A 166 -4.56 1.79 14.68
C GLY A 166 -5.85 1.15 14.17
N PHE A 167 -5.83 0.61 12.95
CA PHE A 167 -7.00 0.01 12.30
C PHE A 167 -7.38 -1.34 12.86
N ASP A 168 -6.41 -2.07 13.38
CA ASP A 168 -6.60 -3.33 14.12
C ASP A 168 -7.59 -3.18 15.28
N LYS A 169 -7.65 -2.00 15.91
CA LYS A 169 -8.51 -1.71 17.06
C LYS A 169 -9.83 -1.01 16.72
N LYS A 170 -9.90 -0.31 15.57
CA LYS A 170 -11.03 0.58 15.23
C LYS A 170 -12.13 -0.13 14.45
N PHE A 171 -11.76 -1.01 13.52
CA PHE A 171 -12.72 -1.74 12.64
C PHE A 171 -12.87 -3.20 13.08
N ALA A 172 -12.80 -3.35 14.40
CA ALA A 172 -12.19 -4.46 15.08
C ALA A 172 -13.01 -5.73 15.05
N LYS A 173 -14.34 -5.71 15.10
CA LYS A 173 -15.06 -6.96 15.42
C LYS A 173 -14.86 -8.10 14.41
N ASP A 174 -14.82 -7.81 13.11
CA ASP A 174 -14.63 -8.84 12.06
C ASP A 174 -13.15 -9.01 11.64
N ILE A 175 -12.29 -8.02 11.92
CA ILE A 175 -10.85 -8.04 11.59
C ILE A 175 -10.00 -8.57 12.78
N GLU A 176 -10.41 -8.31 14.03
CA GLU A 176 -9.77 -8.75 15.28
C GLU A 176 -9.74 -10.26 15.44
N GLU A 177 -10.64 -11.01 14.77
CA GLU A 177 -10.54 -12.47 14.72
C GLU A 177 -9.16 -12.92 14.20
N GLU A 178 -8.47 -12.06 13.45
CA GLU A 178 -7.13 -12.30 12.96
C GLU A 178 -6.11 -11.45 13.74
N ASN A 179 -5.27 -12.11 14.54
CA ASN A 179 -4.18 -11.45 15.26
C ASN A 179 -3.08 -10.99 14.29
N LEU A 180 -3.25 -9.78 13.73
CA LEU A 180 -2.34 -9.21 12.73
C LEU A 180 -0.90 -9.16 13.22
N LYS A 181 -0.66 -8.85 14.50
CA LYS A 181 0.70 -8.82 15.09
C LYS A 181 1.35 -10.20 15.07
N GLU A 182 0.60 -11.23 15.39
CA GLU A 182 1.08 -12.61 15.35
C GLU A 182 1.42 -13.04 13.91
N ILE A 183 0.56 -12.73 12.94
CA ILE A 183 0.80 -13.04 11.52
C ILE A 183 2.06 -12.32 11.02
N LEU A 184 2.19 -11.04 11.32
CA LEU A 184 3.36 -10.25 10.96
C LEU A 184 4.65 -10.80 11.61
N SER A 185 4.57 -11.22 12.88
CA SER A 185 5.69 -11.86 13.58
C SER A 185 6.10 -13.17 12.91
N LYS A 186 5.14 -14.05 12.60
CA LYS A 186 5.38 -15.29 11.85
C LYS A 186 5.99 -15.02 10.48
N TYR A 187 5.51 -14.00 9.77
CA TYR A 187 6.04 -13.64 8.45
C TYR A 187 7.49 -13.17 8.52
N LYS A 188 7.80 -12.32 9.51
CA LYS A 188 9.17 -11.89 9.81
C LYS A 188 10.07 -13.10 10.09
N GLU A 189 9.64 -14.07 10.88
CA GLU A 189 10.44 -15.30 11.13
C GLU A 189 10.71 -16.09 9.85
N GLU A 190 9.72 -16.26 8.96
CA GLU A 190 9.95 -16.95 7.68
C GLU A 190 10.97 -16.22 6.79
N LEU A 191 10.91 -14.88 6.77
CA LEU A 191 11.88 -14.05 6.05
C LEU A 191 13.29 -14.23 6.61
N LEU A 192 13.45 -14.10 7.93
CA LEU A 192 14.75 -14.24 8.59
C LEU A 192 15.31 -15.67 8.46
N ASN A 193 14.44 -16.68 8.37
CA ASN A 193 14.81 -18.07 8.06
C ASN A 193 15.04 -18.33 6.56
N LYS A 194 15.13 -17.26 5.74
CA LYS A 194 15.43 -17.28 4.30
C LYS A 194 14.47 -18.15 3.48
N LYS A 195 13.22 -18.30 3.93
CA LYS A 195 12.19 -19.08 3.22
C LYS A 195 11.66 -18.37 1.98
N PHE A 196 11.79 -17.04 1.95
CA PHE A 196 11.43 -16.21 0.80
C PHE A 196 12.70 -15.53 0.30
N GLN A 197 13.18 -15.92 -0.88
CA GLN A 197 14.31 -15.29 -1.56
C GLN A 197 14.04 -15.23 -3.06
N SER A 198 14.43 -14.12 -3.67
CA SER A 198 14.39 -13.91 -5.12
C SER A 198 15.81 -13.81 -5.66
N LYS A 199 16.00 -14.14 -6.94
CA LYS A 199 17.24 -13.82 -7.66
C LYS A 199 17.26 -12.36 -8.16
N ASN A 200 16.16 -11.64 -8.00
CA ASN A 200 15.99 -10.26 -8.44
C ASN A 200 16.14 -9.30 -7.24
N TYR A 201 16.86 -8.20 -7.45
CA TYR A 201 17.07 -7.13 -6.46
C TYR A 201 16.31 -5.86 -6.88
N SER A 202 14.98 -5.98 -6.99
CA SER A 202 14.06 -4.87 -7.24
C SER A 202 13.05 -4.73 -6.09
N LEU A 203 12.36 -3.59 -6.02
CA LEU A 203 11.34 -3.34 -5.00
C LEU A 203 9.98 -3.98 -5.30
N CYS A 204 9.64 -4.11 -6.58
CA CYS A 204 8.33 -4.63 -6.98
C CYS A 204 8.23 -6.15 -6.81
N HIS A 205 9.30 -6.88 -7.15
CA HIS A 205 9.32 -8.34 -7.21
C HIS A 205 10.71 -8.93 -6.89
N GLY A 206 11.45 -8.27 -6.00
CA GLY A 206 12.79 -8.67 -5.62
C GLY A 206 13.07 -8.51 -4.13
N ASN A 207 14.30 -8.81 -3.73
CA ASN A 207 14.71 -8.86 -2.33
C ASN A 207 14.59 -7.51 -1.61
N PHE A 208 14.58 -6.39 -2.33
CA PHE A 208 14.39 -5.07 -1.71
C PHE A 208 12.97 -4.90 -1.16
N ALA A 209 11.98 -5.60 -1.70
CA ALA A 209 10.64 -5.66 -1.11
C ALA A 209 10.66 -6.29 0.29
N LEU A 210 11.47 -7.34 0.46
CA LEU A 210 11.62 -8.07 1.72
C LEU A 210 12.33 -7.20 2.76
N ILE A 211 13.38 -6.49 2.35
CA ILE A 211 14.08 -5.51 3.19
C ILE A 211 13.12 -4.41 3.64
N ASP A 212 12.35 -3.83 2.71
CA ASP A 212 11.41 -2.74 3.01
C ASP A 212 10.36 -3.19 4.05
N PHE A 213 9.88 -4.43 3.93
CA PHE A 213 9.03 -5.03 4.95
C PHE A 213 9.72 -5.11 6.32
N LEU A 214 10.96 -5.63 6.40
CA LEU A 214 11.64 -5.80 7.68
C LEU A 214 12.00 -4.46 8.34
N ILE A 215 12.38 -3.44 7.55
CA ILE A 215 12.60 -2.07 8.05
C ILE A 215 11.28 -1.51 8.60
N SER A 216 10.19 -1.66 7.85
CA SER A 216 8.86 -1.20 8.26
C SER A 216 8.37 -1.92 9.52
N TYR A 217 8.56 -3.24 9.59
CA TYR A 217 8.28 -4.07 10.77
C TYR A 217 9.04 -3.53 11.99
N ARG A 218 10.34 -3.30 11.84
CA ARG A 218 11.19 -2.78 12.92
C ARG A 218 10.65 -1.47 13.49
N LYS A 219 10.27 -0.56 12.60
CA LYS A 219 9.75 0.78 12.96
C LYS A 219 8.41 0.70 13.71
N ILE A 220 7.56 -0.28 13.39
CA ILE A 220 6.17 -0.32 13.86
C ILE A 220 6.00 -1.28 15.05
N LEU A 221 6.64 -2.45 15.03
CA LEU A 221 6.40 -3.54 15.98
C LEU A 221 7.58 -3.87 16.90
N GLY A 222 8.79 -3.37 16.60
CA GLY A 222 9.96 -3.51 17.46
C GLY A 222 11.17 -4.15 16.80
N THR A 223 12.30 -4.13 17.51
CA THR A 223 13.62 -4.49 16.98
C THR A 223 13.93 -5.98 17.04
N ASP A 224 14.71 -6.44 16.06
CA ASP A 224 15.28 -7.79 16.00
C ASP A 224 16.64 -7.68 15.30
N GLU A 225 17.74 -7.98 16.01
CA GLU A 225 19.12 -7.79 15.53
C GLU A 225 19.42 -8.62 14.28
N ARG A 226 18.71 -9.73 14.09
CA ARG A 226 18.84 -10.58 12.90
C ARG A 226 18.43 -9.85 11.62
N ILE A 227 17.61 -8.80 11.72
CA ILE A 227 17.22 -7.99 10.56
C ILE A 227 18.45 -7.28 9.98
N ASP A 228 19.34 -6.72 10.80
CA ASP A 228 20.54 -6.04 10.29
C ASP A 228 21.47 -7.00 9.57
N THR A 229 21.63 -8.21 10.13
CA THR A 229 22.38 -9.30 9.48
C THR A 229 21.77 -9.66 8.13
N TYR A 230 20.45 -9.87 8.08
CA TYR A 230 19.73 -10.20 6.85
C TYR A 230 19.87 -9.11 5.77
N ILE A 231 19.72 -7.84 6.17
CA ILE A 231 19.87 -6.70 5.25
C ILE A 231 21.29 -6.65 4.68
N GLY A 232 22.31 -6.82 5.52
CA GLY A 232 23.71 -6.85 5.09
C GLY A 232 23.97 -7.94 4.06
N GLU A 233 23.51 -9.16 4.30
CA GLU A 233 23.64 -10.28 3.36
C GLU A 233 22.96 -10.00 2.01
N ILE A 234 21.73 -9.48 2.00
CA ILE A 234 21.01 -9.19 0.76
C ILE A 234 21.69 -8.07 -0.02
N ILE A 235 22.24 -7.05 0.64
CA ILE A 235 22.98 -5.97 -0.02
C ILE A 235 24.25 -6.52 -0.68
N GLU A 236 25.03 -7.33 0.03
CA GLU A 236 26.25 -7.95 -0.52
C GLU A 236 25.93 -8.85 -1.71
N ASN A 237 24.95 -9.76 -1.57
CA ASN A 237 24.53 -10.61 -2.69
C ASN A 237 24.02 -9.77 -3.88
N GLY A 238 23.34 -8.64 -3.62
CA GLY A 238 22.87 -7.74 -4.67
C GLY A 238 24.02 -7.03 -5.40
N LYS A 239 25.14 -6.72 -4.73
CA LYS A 239 26.34 -6.16 -5.39
C LYS A 239 26.93 -7.16 -6.39
N GLU A 240 26.97 -8.43 -6.02
CA GLU A 240 27.50 -9.50 -6.87
C GLU A 240 26.61 -9.80 -8.08
N ASN A 241 25.29 -9.77 -7.87
CA ASN A 241 24.31 -10.19 -8.88
C ASN A 241 23.72 -9.01 -9.69
N GLY A 242 24.07 -7.78 -9.34
CA GLY A 242 23.54 -6.55 -9.95
C GLY A 242 22.19 -6.13 -9.37
N TYR A 243 21.97 -4.82 -9.31
CA TYR A 243 20.69 -4.24 -8.89
C TYR A 243 19.73 -4.11 -10.08
N SER A 244 18.47 -4.42 -9.85
CA SER A 244 17.36 -4.18 -10.78
C SER A 244 16.60 -2.91 -10.38
N CYS A 245 15.51 -2.56 -11.09
CA CYS A 245 14.69 -1.38 -10.82
C CYS A 245 14.49 -1.08 -9.31
N VAL A 246 15.10 0.00 -8.83
CA VAL A 246 15.07 0.47 -7.43
C VAL A 246 13.93 1.48 -7.19
N GLY A 247 12.84 1.40 -7.95
CA GLY A 247 11.61 2.18 -7.72
C GLY A 247 10.36 1.30 -7.84
N ALA A 248 9.28 1.48 -7.07
CA ALA A 248 9.02 2.31 -5.88
C ALA A 248 8.20 1.51 -4.85
N PRO A 249 8.38 1.73 -3.54
CA PRO A 249 7.27 1.73 -2.59
C PRO A 249 7.14 3.15 -1.99
N GLY A 250 6.57 4.06 -2.77
CA GLY A 250 6.30 5.44 -2.33
C GLY A 250 5.15 5.55 -1.32
N ALA A 251 4.31 4.52 -1.20
CA ALA A 251 3.07 4.57 -0.41
C ALA A 251 3.30 4.58 1.11
N ILE A 252 4.34 3.90 1.61
CA ILE A 252 4.61 3.87 3.07
C ILE A 252 5.38 5.11 3.51
N ASN A 253 6.34 5.57 2.70
CA ASN A 253 7.08 6.80 2.96
C ASN A 253 6.16 8.03 3.03
N SER A 254 5.04 8.06 2.28
CA SER A 254 4.06 9.14 2.38
C SER A 254 3.24 9.11 3.67
N ILE A 255 3.06 7.94 4.30
CA ILE A 255 2.31 7.80 5.56
C ILE A 255 3.23 8.03 6.79
N GLY A 256 4.54 8.25 6.61
CA GLY A 256 5.49 8.65 7.66
C GLY A 256 6.57 7.62 8.01
#